data_AF-A0A377ATD2-F1
#
_entry.id   AF-A0A377ATD2-F1
#
_cell.length_a   1.000
_cell.length_b   1.000
_cell.length_c   1.000
_cell.angle_alpha   90.00
_cell.angle_beta   90.00
_cell.angle_gamma   90.00
#
_symmetry.space_group_name_H-M   'P 1'
#
loop_
_entity.id
_entity.type
_entity.pdbx_description
1 polymer ?
#
loop_
_entity_poly.entity_id
_entity_poly.type
_entity_poly.pdbx_seq_one_letter_code
_entity_poly.pdbx_strand_id
1 'polypeptide(L)'
;MINWNGKSVKLPQLKMCIFAGTNPFHRHQQINRIIEGWRKLETVIAIDNQWTSTCRFADIVLPATTQFERNDLDQYGNHSNRGIIAMKQVVPPQFEARNDFDISASCAVALIAKKPLPKGWTKWAG
;
A
#
# COMPACT_ATOMS: atom_id res chain seq x y z
N MET A 1 -0.83 -16.61 -22.24
CA MET A 1 -0.90 -15.73 -23.42
C MET A 1 -2.25 -15.04 -23.38
N ILE A 2 -2.31 -13.74 -23.66
CA ILE A 2 -3.58 -13.02 -23.85
C ILE A 2 -3.66 -12.53 -25.29
N ASN A 3 -4.87 -12.47 -25.85
CA ASN A 3 -5.10 -11.82 -27.15
C ASN A 3 -5.29 -10.32 -26.89
N TRP A 4 -4.42 -9.50 -27.46
CA TRP A 4 -4.47 -8.05 -27.36
C TRP A 4 -4.24 -7.44 -28.74
N ASN A 5 -5.26 -6.74 -29.27
CA ASN A 5 -5.24 -6.11 -30.59
C ASN A 5 -4.75 -7.03 -31.72
N GLY A 6 -5.24 -8.28 -31.74
CA GLY A 6 -4.88 -9.28 -32.75
C GLY A 6 -3.48 -9.89 -32.57
N LYS A 7 -2.76 -9.52 -31.51
CA LYS A 7 -1.45 -10.07 -31.16
C LYS A 7 -1.55 -10.94 -29.92
N SER A 8 -0.82 -12.06 -29.93
CA SER A 8 -0.67 -12.92 -28.75
C SER A 8 0.45 -12.38 -27.88
N VAL A 9 0.11 -11.89 -26.68
CA VAL A 9 1.07 -11.29 -25.75
C VAL A 9 1.29 -12.21 -24.55
N LYS A 10 2.57 -12.47 -24.22
CA LYS A 10 2.96 -13.14 -22.98
C LYS A 10 3.18 -12.08 -21.92
N LEU A 11 2.34 -12.07 -20.89
CA LEU A 11 2.57 -11.21 -19.72
C LEU A 11 3.71 -11.78 -18.88
N PRO A 12 4.50 -10.93 -18.20
CA PRO A 12 5.52 -11.38 -17.26
C PRO A 12 4.86 -12.14 -16.11
N GLN A 13 5.59 -13.11 -15.57
CA GLN A 13 5.13 -13.80 -14.37
C GLN A 13 5.37 -12.90 -13.15
N LEU A 14 4.28 -12.46 -12.53
CA LEU A 14 4.32 -11.71 -11.28
C LEU A 14 4.57 -12.66 -10.12
N LYS A 15 5.52 -12.32 -9.25
CA LYS A 15 5.85 -13.07 -8.04
C LYS A 15 5.50 -12.31 -6.76
N MET A 16 5.59 -10.99 -6.80
CA MET A 16 5.36 -10.13 -5.64
C MET A 16 4.53 -8.91 -6.01
N CYS A 17 3.65 -8.50 -5.10
CA CYS A 17 2.87 -7.26 -5.23
C CYS A 17 2.91 -6.46 -3.93
N ILE A 18 2.98 -5.12 -4.06
CA ILE A 18 2.87 -4.17 -2.96
C ILE A 18 1.67 -3.27 -3.25
N PHE A 19 0.74 -3.20 -2.30
CA PHE A 19 -0.45 -2.36 -2.38
C PHE A 19 -0.39 -1.31 -1.27
N ALA A 20 -0.39 -0.02 -1.63
CA ALA A 20 -0.41 1.09 -0.69
C ALA A 20 -1.67 1.94 -0.91
N GLY A 21 -2.48 2.14 0.14
CA GLY A 21 -3.68 2.98 0.10
C GLY A 21 -4.74 2.53 -0.93
N THR A 22 -4.79 1.24 -1.28
CA THR A 22 -5.72 0.71 -2.27
C THR A 22 -6.30 -0.63 -1.81
N ASN A 23 -7.58 -0.85 -2.12
CA ASN A 23 -8.26 -2.12 -1.91
C ASN A 23 -8.71 -2.76 -3.25
N PRO A 24 -7.86 -3.60 -3.88
CA PRO A 24 -8.24 -4.34 -5.09
C PRO A 24 -9.45 -5.25 -4.94
N PHE A 25 -9.69 -5.83 -3.75
CA PHE A 25 -10.85 -6.69 -3.50
C PHE A 25 -12.17 -5.92 -3.50
N HIS A 26 -12.14 -4.60 -3.37
CA HIS A 26 -13.30 -3.74 -3.53
C HIS A 26 -13.43 -3.19 -4.96
N ARG A 27 -12.31 -2.82 -5.60
CA ARG A 27 -12.34 -2.11 -6.90
C ARG A 27 -12.34 -3.01 -8.13
N HIS A 28 -11.79 -4.22 -8.04
CA HIS A 28 -11.65 -5.11 -9.19
C HIS A 28 -12.77 -6.14 -9.25
N GLN A 29 -13.26 -6.43 -10.45
CA GLN A 29 -14.39 -7.33 -10.66
C GLN A 29 -13.96 -8.80 -10.57
N GLN A 30 -14.95 -9.70 -10.44
CA GLN A 30 -14.76 -11.15 -10.39
C GLN A 30 -13.83 -11.59 -9.23
N ILE A 31 -14.32 -11.44 -8.00
CA ILE A 31 -13.55 -11.71 -6.77
C ILE A 31 -12.90 -13.10 -6.74
N ASN A 32 -13.61 -14.15 -7.17
CA ASN A 32 -13.05 -15.51 -7.18
C ASN A 32 -11.82 -15.61 -8.10
N ARG A 33 -11.85 -14.94 -9.26
CA ARG A 33 -10.70 -14.90 -10.18
C ARG A 33 -9.52 -14.13 -9.60
N ILE A 34 -9.79 -13.07 -8.83
CA ILE A 34 -8.75 -12.34 -8.10
C ILE A 34 -8.11 -13.27 -7.07
N ILE A 35 -8.91 -13.98 -6.27
CA ILE A 35 -8.40 -14.91 -5.24
C ILE A 35 -7.49 -15.98 -5.87
N GLU A 36 -7.89 -16.54 -7.01
CA GLU A 36 -7.06 -17.48 -7.77
C GLU A 36 -5.74 -16.87 -8.25
N GLY A 37 -5.75 -15.61 -8.69
CA GLY A 37 -4.54 -14.88 -9.07
C GLY A 37 -3.66 -14.57 -7.87
N TRP A 38 -4.25 -14.16 -6.76
CA TRP A 38 -3.57 -13.80 -5.52
C TRP A 38 -2.76 -14.97 -4.96
N ARG A 39 -3.33 -16.18 -5.01
CA ARG A 39 -2.67 -17.43 -4.58
C ARG A 39 -1.45 -17.83 -5.43
N LYS A 40 -1.26 -17.22 -6.60
CA LYS A 40 -0.09 -17.47 -7.47
C LYS A 40 1.09 -16.58 -7.13
N LEU A 41 0.88 -15.53 -6.33
CA LEU A 41 1.93 -14.65 -5.83
C LEU A 41 2.66 -15.35 -4.69
N GLU A 42 3.97 -15.15 -4.62
CA GLU A 42 4.82 -15.67 -3.54
C GLU A 42 4.82 -14.72 -2.34
N THR A 43 4.58 -13.43 -2.54
CA THR A 43 4.53 -12.44 -1.46
C THR A 43 3.62 -11.27 -1.82
N VAL A 44 2.75 -10.91 -0.89
CA VAL A 44 1.88 -9.74 -0.96
C VAL A 44 2.07 -8.86 0.26
N ILE A 45 2.39 -7.59 0.03
CA ILE A 45 2.53 -6.58 1.07
C ILE A 45 1.37 -5.58 0.94
N ALA A 46 0.66 -5.32 2.03
CA ALA A 46 -0.33 -4.26 2.14
C ALA A 46 0.17 -3.16 3.08
N ILE A 47 0.07 -1.91 2.64
CA ILE A 47 0.35 -0.70 3.41
C ILE A 47 -0.97 0.06 3.51
N ASP A 48 -1.55 0.05 4.70
CA ASP A 48 -2.91 0.54 4.93
C ASP A 48 -3.03 1.04 6.37
N ASN A 49 -3.91 2.00 6.59
CA ASN A 49 -4.27 2.51 7.91
C ASN A 49 -5.54 1.84 8.46
N GLN A 50 -6.18 0.97 7.66
CA GLN A 50 -7.38 0.21 8.02
C GLN A 50 -7.20 -1.28 7.73
N TRP A 51 -7.88 -2.13 8.49
CA TRP A 51 -7.84 -3.58 8.28
C TRP A 51 -8.76 -4.04 7.13
N THR A 52 -8.39 -3.67 5.91
CA THR A 52 -9.18 -3.92 4.70
C THR A 52 -9.13 -5.39 4.25
N SER A 53 -9.99 -5.78 3.32
CA SER A 53 -9.93 -7.11 2.69
C SER A 53 -8.56 -7.38 2.04
N THR A 54 -7.91 -6.37 1.46
CA THR A 54 -6.54 -6.49 0.95
C THR A 54 -5.54 -6.83 2.05
N CYS A 55 -5.63 -6.19 3.22
CA CYS A 55 -4.81 -6.55 4.38
C CYS A 55 -5.07 -8.00 4.83
N ARG A 56 -6.33 -8.45 4.81
CA ARG A 56 -6.71 -9.82 5.19
C ARG A 56 -6.12 -10.90 4.28
N PHE A 57 -5.87 -10.58 3.02
CA PHE A 57 -5.26 -11.49 2.03
C PHE A 57 -3.75 -11.22 1.79
N ALA A 58 -3.12 -10.34 2.58
CA ALA A 58 -1.70 -10.05 2.47
C ALA A 58 -0.87 -10.96 3.39
N ASP A 59 0.37 -11.26 2.98
CA ASP A 59 1.32 -11.98 3.81
C ASP A 59 1.94 -11.07 4.87
N ILE A 60 2.15 -9.80 4.50
CA ILE A 60 2.71 -8.76 5.36
C ILE A 60 1.80 -7.54 5.31
N VAL A 61 1.46 -7.00 6.48
CA VAL A 61 0.76 -5.72 6.60
C VAL A 61 1.64 -4.75 7.38
N LEU A 62 1.84 -3.55 6.80
CA LEU A 62 2.56 -2.44 7.40
C LEU A 62 1.54 -1.34 7.76
N PRO A 63 1.37 -0.98 9.04
CA PRO A 63 0.40 0.01 9.45
C PRO A 63 0.83 1.42 9.07
N ALA A 64 0.04 2.07 8.23
CA ALA A 64 0.26 3.45 7.81
C ALA A 64 -0.52 4.44 8.70
N THR A 65 -0.03 5.67 8.81
CA THR A 65 -0.76 6.78 9.42
C THR A 65 -1.84 7.33 8.50
N THR A 66 -2.90 7.85 9.10
CA THR A 66 -3.84 8.80 8.51
C THR A 66 -3.15 10.15 8.22
N GLN A 67 -3.81 10.98 7.41
CA GLN A 67 -3.35 12.35 7.16
C GLN A 67 -3.38 13.25 8.40
N PHE A 68 -4.19 12.93 9.42
CA PHE A 68 -4.30 13.72 10.65
C PHE A 68 -3.16 13.47 11.65
N GLU A 69 -2.35 12.43 11.40
CA GLU A 69 -1.24 12.03 12.26
C GLU A 69 0.11 12.60 11.81
N ARG A 70 0.13 13.46 10.78
CA ARG A 70 1.34 14.03 10.17
C ARG A 70 1.12 15.45 9.66
N ASN A 71 2.22 16.13 9.33
CA ASN A 71 2.19 17.43 8.67
C ASN A 71 2.31 17.25 7.15
N ASP A 72 1.47 17.95 6.40
CA ASP A 72 1.45 17.91 4.94
C ASP A 72 0.94 19.24 4.34
N LEU A 73 0.97 19.36 3.01
CA LEU A 73 0.40 20.47 2.25
C LEU A 73 -0.51 19.94 1.15
N ASP A 74 -1.69 20.56 0.98
CA ASP A 74 -2.60 20.20 -0.11
C ASP A 74 -3.19 21.43 -0.80
N GLN A 75 -3.67 21.24 -2.02
CA GLN A 75 -4.34 22.26 -2.80
C GLN A 75 -5.83 22.37 -2.44
N TYR A 76 -6.30 23.59 -2.20
CA TYR A 76 -7.72 23.83 -1.98
C TYR A 76 -8.49 23.92 -3.30
N GLY A 77 -9.16 22.82 -3.65
CA GLY A 77 -10.06 22.73 -4.80
C GLY A 77 -9.33 22.52 -6.12
N ASN A 78 -9.40 21.29 -6.62
CA ASN A 78 -8.67 20.79 -7.79
C ASN A 78 -8.92 21.58 -9.10
N HIS A 79 -10.08 22.22 -9.24
CA HIS A 79 -10.41 23.03 -10.43
C HIS A 79 -10.50 24.53 -10.16
N SER A 80 -10.77 24.92 -8.91
CA SER A 80 -10.87 26.33 -8.53
C SER A 80 -9.51 26.96 -8.20
N ASN A 81 -8.49 26.14 -7.94
CA ASN A 81 -7.16 26.56 -7.47
C ASN A 81 -7.25 27.62 -6.36
N ARG A 82 -8.15 27.39 -5.40
CA ARG A 82 -8.62 28.43 -4.48
C ARG A 82 -7.56 28.82 -3.44
N GLY A 83 -6.57 27.97 -3.23
CA GLY A 83 -5.43 28.24 -2.37
C GLY A 83 -4.64 26.97 -2.05
N ILE A 84 -3.77 27.08 -1.05
CA ILE A 84 -2.99 25.98 -0.48
C ILE A 84 -3.37 25.86 0.99
N ILE A 85 -3.53 24.63 1.48
CA ILE A 85 -3.88 24.29 2.86
C ILE A 85 -2.64 23.70 3.53
N ALA A 86 -2.29 24.26 4.69
CA ALA A 86 -1.34 23.63 5.59
C ALA A 86 -2.06 22.61 6.47
N MET A 87 -1.81 21.32 6.22
CA MET A 87 -2.39 20.22 6.99
C MET A 87 -1.48 19.96 8.19
N LYS A 88 -1.78 20.61 9.32
CA LYS A 88 -1.02 20.38 10.56
C LYS A 88 -1.42 19.07 11.20
N GLN A 89 -0.44 18.38 11.78
CA GLN A 89 -0.65 17.21 12.61
C GLN A 89 -1.63 17.53 13.76
N VAL A 90 -2.69 16.74 13.86
CA VAL A 90 -3.76 16.91 14.86
C VAL A 90 -3.51 16.01 16.07
N VAL A 91 -3.05 14.79 15.83
CA VAL A 91 -2.73 13.79 16.86
C VAL A 91 -1.39 13.11 16.54
N PRO A 92 -0.67 12.56 17.53
CA PRO A 92 0.51 11.74 17.24
C PRO A 92 0.12 10.44 16.50
N PRO A 93 1.05 9.79 15.77
CA PRO A 93 0.81 8.47 15.20
C PRO A 93 0.34 7.47 16.26
N GLN A 94 -0.74 6.75 15.97
CA GLN A 94 -1.35 5.81 16.90
C GLN A 94 -0.67 4.43 16.82
N PHE A 95 -0.52 3.77 17.97
CA PHE A 95 0.07 2.44 18.09
C PHE A 95 1.46 2.35 17.44
N GLU A 96 1.67 1.38 16.55
CA GLU A 96 2.91 1.17 15.80
C GLU A 96 2.85 1.76 14.38
N ALA A 97 1.81 2.56 14.07
CA ALA A 97 1.64 3.15 12.75
C ALA A 97 2.74 4.16 12.42
N ARG A 98 3.14 4.21 11.14
CA ARG A 98 4.19 5.12 10.65
C ARG A 98 3.74 5.79 9.36
N ASN A 99 4.35 6.94 9.04
CA ASN A 99 4.07 7.60 7.78
C ASN A 99 4.56 6.75 6.61
N ASP A 100 3.82 6.77 5.49
CA ASP A 100 4.21 6.08 4.26
C ASP A 100 5.63 6.45 3.80
N PHE A 101 6.01 7.71 4.03
CA PHE A 101 7.36 8.22 3.79
C PHE A 101 8.41 7.51 4.64
N ASP A 102 8.20 7.40 5.95
CA ASP A 102 9.13 6.75 6.88
C ASP A 102 9.25 5.24 6.61
N ILE A 103 8.14 4.61 6.23
CA ILE A 103 8.10 3.21 5.81
C ILE A 103 8.97 3.02 4.56
N SER A 104 8.74 3.84 3.53
CA SER A 104 9.47 3.77 2.26
C SER A 104 10.96 4.08 2.43
N ALA A 105 11.29 5.09 3.24
CA ALA A 105 12.67 5.45 3.56
C ALA A 105 13.40 4.31 4.26
N SER A 106 12.76 3.66 5.24
CA SER A 106 13.36 2.53 5.95
C SER A 106 13.55 1.30 5.05
N CYS A 107 12.59 1.03 4.16
CA CYS A 107 12.74 0.01 3.11
C CYS A 107 13.94 0.32 2.21
N ALA A 108 14.08 1.57 1.76
CA ALA A 108 15.21 1.99 0.93
C ALA A 108 16.56 1.82 1.65
N VAL A 109 16.65 2.23 2.92
CA VAL A 109 17.86 2.05 3.74
C VAL A 109 18.18 0.57 3.93
N ALA A 110 17.19 -0.26 4.24
CA ALA A 110 17.36 -1.71 4.39
C ALA A 110 17.87 -2.36 3.10
N LEU A 111 17.29 -1.99 1.95
CA LEU A 111 17.71 -2.47 0.63
C LEU A 111 19.16 -2.08 0.31
N ILE A 112 19.52 -0.81 0.52
CA ILE A 112 20.88 -0.31 0.26
C ILE A 112 21.89 -0.98 1.19
N ALA A 113 21.57 -1.09 2.48
CA ALA A 113 22.43 -1.70 3.49
C ALA A 113 22.47 -3.24 3.40
N LYS A 114 21.63 -3.86 2.55
CA LYS A 114 21.39 -5.31 2.49
C LYS A 114 21.07 -5.91 3.86
N LYS A 115 20.32 -5.17 4.67
CA LYS A 115 19.90 -5.56 6.02
C LYS A 115 18.40 -5.82 6.04
N PRO A 116 17.92 -6.73 6.90
CA PRO A 116 16.48 -6.88 7.11
C PRO A 116 15.89 -5.59 7.67
N LEU A 117 14.61 -5.34 7.37
CA LEU A 117 13.84 -4.32 8.07
C LEU A 117 13.87 -4.57 9.59
N PRO A 118 13.82 -3.52 10.43
CA PRO A 118 13.82 -3.68 11.88
C PRO A 118 12.68 -4.61 12.33
N LYS A 119 12.93 -5.47 13.32
CA LYS A 119 11.90 -6.36 13.87
C LYS A 119 10.77 -5.53 14.54
N GLY A 120 9.52 -5.98 14.38
CA GLY A 120 8.33 -5.28 14.92
C GLY A 120 7.51 -4.47 13.91
N TRP A 121 7.81 -4.61 12.61
CA TRP A 121 7.11 -3.87 11.54
C TRP A 121 5.90 -4.63 10.97
N THR A 122 5.83 -5.92 11.26
CA THR A 122 4.96 -6.85 10.56
C THR A 122 3.97 -7.50 11.52
N LYS A 123 2.69 -7.33 11.17
CA LYS A 123 1.48 -7.92 11.75
C LYS A 123 0.82 -7.12 12.89
N TRP A 124 -0.19 -6.35 12.50
CA TRP A 124 -1.29 -5.86 13.33
C TRP A 124 -2.04 -7.08 13.90
N ALA A 125 -2.00 -7.27 15.22
CA ALA A 125 -2.87 -8.23 15.90
C ALA A 125 -4.19 -7.53 16.22
N GLY A 126 -5.19 -7.75 15.36
CA GLY A 126 -6.59 -7.61 15.74
C GLY A 126 -7.06 -8.87 16.44
#